data_AF-A0A496W466-F1
#
_entry.id   AF-A0A496W466-F1
#
_cell.length_a   1.000
_cell.length_b   1.000
_cell.length_c   1.000
_cell.angle_alpha   90.00
_cell.angle_beta   90.00
_cell.angle_gamma   90.00
#
_symmetry.space_group_name_H-M   'P 1'
#
loop_
_entity.id
_entity.type
_entity.pdbx_description
1 polymer ?
#
loop_
_entity_poly.entity_id
_entity_poly.type
_entity_poly.pdbx_seq_one_letter_code
_entity_poly.pdbx_strand_id
1 'polypeptide(L)'
;MKVGFQVKGGKVQAKDIDALFGAIAKHKYDLGVLLTRYKATKPMLLSATQLGQFEAAYGYKYPKIQIMTLAEFFAGKQLNLPKDNMTFKSAATIGKASKQNGLFE
;
A
#
# COMPACT_ATOMS: atom_id res chain seq x y z
N MET A 1 4.88 7.92 2.01
CA MET A 1 3.64 7.13 2.08
C MET A 1 4.00 5.67 2.35
N LYS A 2 3.27 4.99 3.24
CA LYS A 2 3.39 3.55 3.48
C LYS A 2 2.06 2.87 3.14
N VAL A 3 2.11 1.80 2.36
CA VAL A 3 0.92 1.04 1.94
C VAL A 3 0.99 -0.37 2.47
N GLY A 4 -0.06 -0.82 3.17
CA GLY A 4 -0.18 -2.20 3.66
C GLY A 4 -0.81 -3.12 2.63
N PHE A 5 -0.15 -4.23 2.30
CA PHE A 5 -0.71 -5.24 1.39
C PHE A 5 -1.11 -6.49 2.17
N GLN A 6 -2.32 -6.98 1.92
CA GLN A 6 -2.79 -8.27 2.40
C GLN A 6 -3.20 -9.13 1.21
N VAL A 7 -2.65 -10.35 1.13
CA VAL A 7 -2.96 -11.31 0.08
C VAL A 7 -3.78 -12.46 0.68
N LYS A 8 -4.91 -12.79 0.07
CA LYS A 8 -5.77 -13.91 0.50
C LYS A 8 -6.14 -14.81 -0.69
N GLY A 9 -5.74 -16.08 -0.61
CA GLY A 9 -6.10 -17.11 -1.60
C GLY A 9 -7.45 -17.79 -1.35
N GLY A 10 -7.93 -17.77 -0.09
CA GLY A 10 -9.18 -18.41 0.33
C GLY A 10 -10.43 -17.53 0.19
N LYS A 11 -11.53 -17.96 0.82
CA LYS A 11 -12.76 -17.15 0.90
C LYS A 11 -12.47 -15.87 1.68
N VAL A 12 -12.93 -14.74 1.15
CA VAL A 12 -12.82 -13.42 1.76
C VAL A 12 -14.20 -12.91 2.16
N GLN A 13 -14.26 -12.15 3.24
CA GLN A 13 -15.47 -11.60 3.84
C GLN A 13 -15.25 -10.15 4.29
N ALA A 14 -16.33 -9.42 4.62
CA ALA A 14 -16.25 -8.03 5.10
C ALA A 14 -15.31 -7.88 6.31
N LYS A 15 -15.31 -8.84 7.24
CA LYS A 15 -14.39 -8.85 8.40
C LYS A 15 -12.91 -8.76 8.04
N ASP A 16 -12.52 -9.21 6.84
CA ASP A 16 -11.14 -9.13 6.38
C ASP A 16 -10.75 -7.69 6.04
N ILE A 17 -11.71 -6.89 5.56
CA ILE A 17 -11.53 -5.45 5.33
C ILE A 17 -11.36 -4.72 6.65
N ASP A 18 -12.18 -5.05 7.65
CA ASP A 18 -12.09 -4.46 8.99
C ASP A 18 -10.76 -4.82 9.67
N ALA A 19 -10.33 -6.08 9.55
CA ALA A 19 -9.04 -6.53 10.06
C ALA A 19 -7.85 -5.83 9.38
N LEU A 20 -7.91 -5.66 8.05
CA LEU A 20 -6.90 -4.91 7.29
C LEU A 20 -6.86 -3.45 7.75
N PHE A 21 -8.02 -2.82 7.96
CA PHE A 21 -8.09 -1.46 8.47
C PHE A 21 -7.49 -1.33 9.87
N GLY A 22 -7.77 -2.28 10.77
CA GLY A 22 -7.14 -2.36 12.09
C GLY A 22 -5.61 -2.45 12.01
N ALA A 23 -5.08 -3.25 11.08
CA ALA A 23 -3.65 -3.34 10.84
C ALA A 23 -3.05 -2.03 10.30
N ILE A 24 -3.74 -1.36 9.36
CA ILE A 24 -3.34 -0.06 8.82
C ILE A 24 -3.23 0.98 9.93
N ALA A 25 -4.26 1.09 10.78
CA ALA A 25 -4.27 2.02 11.90
C ALA A 25 -3.15 1.69 12.91
N LYS A 26 -2.99 0.42 13.28
CA LYS A 26 -1.98 -0.04 14.24
C LYS A 26 -0.55 0.25 13.78
N HIS A 27 -0.25 0.03 12.50
CA HIS A 27 1.09 0.19 11.95
C HIS A 27 1.33 1.55 11.30
N LYS A 28 0.36 2.47 11.39
CA LYS A 28 0.42 3.81 10.79
C LYS A 28 0.72 3.75 9.28
N TYR A 29 0.04 2.85 8.58
CA TYR A 29 0.00 2.87 7.11
C TYR A 29 -1.01 3.93 6.65
N ASP A 30 -0.75 4.55 5.50
CA ASP A 30 -1.61 5.59 4.93
C ASP A 30 -2.80 4.97 4.17
N LEU A 31 -2.54 3.86 3.49
CA LEU A 31 -3.45 3.13 2.62
C LEU A 31 -3.30 1.62 2.83
N GLY A 32 -4.29 0.84 2.40
CA GLY A 32 -4.07 -0.59 2.23
C GLY A 32 -4.85 -1.24 1.11
N VAL A 33 -4.36 -2.41 0.73
CA VAL A 33 -4.77 -3.15 -0.45
C VAL A 33 -5.02 -4.60 -0.08
N LEU A 34 -6.23 -5.08 -0.34
CA LEU A 34 -6.54 -6.51 -0.32
C LEU A 34 -6.42 -7.08 -1.74
N LEU A 35 -5.44 -7.96 -1.93
CA LEU A 35 -5.31 -8.81 -3.11
C LEU A 35 -6.01 -10.15 -2.86
N THR A 36 -7.01 -10.48 -3.68
CA THR A 36 -7.88 -11.65 -3.49
C THR A 36 -8.02 -12.49 -4.76
N ARG A 37 -8.26 -13.79 -4.62
CA ARG A 37 -8.56 -14.66 -5.77
C ARG A 37 -9.95 -14.41 -6.37
N TYR A 38 -10.93 -14.09 -5.54
CA TYR A 38 -12.33 -13.92 -5.94
C TYR A 38 -12.77 -12.46 -5.87
N LYS A 39 -13.77 -12.10 -6.68
CA LYS A 39 -14.37 -10.75 -6.66
C LYS A 39 -14.90 -10.41 -5.26
N ALA A 40 -14.75 -9.14 -4.89
CA ALA A 40 -15.28 -8.61 -3.65
C ALA A 40 -16.82 -8.77 -3.62
N THR A 41 -17.35 -9.17 -2.47
CA THR A 41 -18.80 -9.20 -2.26
C THR A 41 -19.33 -7.79 -1.99
N LYS A 42 -20.64 -7.56 -2.16
CA LYS A 42 -21.27 -6.25 -1.86
C LYS A 42 -20.96 -5.75 -0.44
N PRO A 43 -21.02 -6.58 0.63
CA PRO A 43 -20.62 -6.15 1.97
C PRO A 43 -19.17 -5.67 2.05
N MET A 44 -18.23 -6.33 1.36
CA MET A 44 -16.83 -5.91 1.36
C MET A 44 -16.63 -4.55 0.70
N LEU A 45 -17.31 -4.31 -0.42
CA LEU A 45 -17.26 -3.01 -1.12
C LEU A 45 -17.85 -1.90 -0.24
N LEU A 46 -18.95 -2.18 0.47
CA LEU A 46 -19.56 -1.24 1.40
C LEU A 46 -18.61 -0.89 2.55
N SER A 47 -18.05 -1.90 3.23
CA SER A 47 -17.06 -1.69 4.29
C SER A 47 -15.87 -0.87 3.81
N ALA A 48 -15.29 -1.21 2.65
CA ALA A 48 -14.16 -0.46 2.09
C ALA A 48 -14.50 1.01 1.80
N THR A 49 -15.72 1.28 1.30
CA THR A 49 -16.18 2.64 1.00
C THR A 49 -16.43 3.46 2.27
N GLN A 50 -17.01 2.86 3.31
CA GLN A 50 -17.31 3.51 4.59
C GLN A 50 -16.05 3.98 5.33
N LEU A 51 -14.90 3.35 5.09
CA LEU A 51 -13.61 3.74 5.68
C LEU A 51 -13.04 5.04 5.09
N GLY A 52 -13.70 5.60 4.07
CA GLY A 52 -13.39 6.91 3.51
C GLY A 52 -12.13 6.94 2.65
N GLN A 53 -11.53 8.13 2.59
CA GLN A 53 -10.41 8.43 1.70
C GLN A 53 -9.23 9.00 2.48
N PHE A 54 -8.04 8.69 2.00
CA PHE A 54 -6.79 9.36 2.37
C PHE A 54 -6.61 10.58 1.46
N GLU A 55 -6.32 11.73 2.05
CA GLU A 55 -6.02 12.97 1.33
C GLU A 55 -4.50 13.15 1.26
N ALA A 56 -3.98 13.17 0.04
CA ALA A 56 -2.59 13.45 -0.26
C ALA A 56 -2.35 14.95 -0.46
N ALA A 57 -1.12 15.33 -0.77
CA ALA A 57 -0.78 16.70 -1.14
C ALA A 57 -1.67 17.19 -2.30
N TYR A 58 -1.89 18.51 -2.36
CA TYR A 58 -2.67 19.15 -3.42
C TYR A 58 -4.13 18.68 -3.54
N GLY A 59 -4.70 18.12 -2.47
CA GLY A 59 -6.12 17.73 -2.41
C GLY A 59 -6.47 16.46 -3.17
N TYR A 60 -5.49 15.69 -3.64
CA TYR A 60 -5.76 14.38 -4.27
C TYR A 60 -6.27 13.39 -3.23
N LYS A 61 -7.37 12.69 -3.55
CA LYS A 61 -8.01 11.72 -2.64
C LYS A 61 -7.90 10.30 -3.17
N TYR A 62 -7.58 9.38 -2.27
CA TYR A 62 -7.37 7.96 -2.57
C TYR A 62 -8.22 7.10 -1.62
N PRO A 63 -8.88 6.03 -2.10
CA PRO A 63 -9.64 5.14 -1.21
C PRO A 63 -8.73 4.54 -0.14
N LYS A 64 -9.15 4.60 1.13
CA LYS A 64 -8.32 4.14 2.25
C LYS A 64 -8.03 2.65 2.18
N ILE A 65 -9.02 1.88 1.73
CA ILE A 65 -8.89 0.47 1.36
C ILE A 65 -9.22 0.30 -0.12
N GLN A 66 -8.39 -0.45 -0.83
CA GLN A 66 -8.65 -0.91 -2.19
C GLN A 66 -8.70 -2.44 -2.22
N ILE A 67 -9.58 -2.99 -3.06
CA ILE A 67 -9.68 -4.44 -3.27
C ILE A 67 -9.39 -4.71 -4.73
N MET A 68 -8.47 -5.63 -5.00
CA MET A 68 -8.08 -6.03 -6.36
C MET A 68 -8.02 -7.55 -6.45
N THR A 69 -8.55 -8.09 -7.54
CA THR A 69 -8.41 -9.52 -7.80
C THR A 69 -7.03 -9.83 -8.40
N LEU A 70 -6.51 -11.03 -8.13
CA LEU A 70 -5.27 -11.50 -8.76
C LEU A 70 -5.39 -11.51 -10.29
N ALA A 71 -6.57 -11.85 -10.83
CA ALA A 71 -6.82 -11.81 -12.27
C ALA A 71 -6.66 -10.39 -12.84
N GLU A 72 -7.20 -9.37 -12.18
CA GLU A 72 -7.02 -7.97 -12.58
C GLU A 72 -5.56 -7.50 -12.45
N PHE A 73 -4.88 -7.91 -11.38
CA PHE A 73 -3.46 -7.60 -11.17
C PHE A 73 -2.60 -8.15 -12.30
N PHE A 74 -2.76 -9.43 -12.66
CA PHE A 74 -2.05 -10.06 -13.77
C PHE A 74 -2.47 -9.53 -15.14
N ALA A 75 -3.66 -8.95 -15.27
CA ALA A 75 -4.09 -8.22 -16.46
C ALA A 75 -3.50 -6.79 -16.57
N GLY A 76 -2.67 -6.37 -15.61
CA GLY A 76 -2.01 -5.07 -15.63
C GLY A 76 -2.83 -3.92 -15.02
N LYS A 77 -3.96 -4.21 -14.36
CA LYS A 77 -4.75 -3.18 -13.67
C LYS A 77 -3.90 -2.53 -12.58
N GLN A 78 -3.79 -1.21 -12.65
CA GLN A 78 -3.02 -0.43 -11.67
C GLN A 78 -3.87 -0.09 -10.44
N LEU A 79 -3.23 -0.06 -9.27
CA LEU A 79 -3.82 0.48 -8.04
C LEU A 79 -3.90 2.01 -8.12
N ASN A 80 -4.90 2.59 -7.47
CA ASN A 80 -4.98 4.04 -7.32
C ASN A 80 -4.10 4.46 -6.13
N LEU A 81 -2.80 4.61 -6.37
CA LEU A 81 -1.84 5.06 -5.37
C LEU A 81 -1.25 6.41 -5.79
N PRO A 82 -0.94 7.31 -4.84
CA PRO A 82 -0.11 8.48 -5.08
C PRO A 82 1.16 8.09 -5.86
N LYS A 83 1.35 8.73 -7.02
CA LYS A 83 2.52 8.52 -7.89
C LYS A 83 3.71 9.41 -7.52
N ASP A 84 3.61 10.14 -6.41
CA ASP A 84 4.64 11.10 -6.03
C ASP A 84 6.01 10.42 -5.93
N ASN A 85 7.03 11.14 -6.41
CA ASN A 85 8.44 10.79 -6.28
C ASN A 85 8.81 10.72 -4.80
N MET A 86 8.49 9.59 -4.15
CA MET A 86 8.93 9.32 -2.80
C MET A 86 10.42 9.04 -2.87
N THR A 87 11.22 10.06 -2.60
CA THR A 87 12.64 9.88 -2.28
C THR A 87 12.69 9.03 -1.02
N PHE A 88 12.90 7.72 -1.16
CA PHE A 88 13.20 6.86 -0.04
C PHE A 88 14.47 7.38 0.64
N LYS A 89 14.47 7.49 1.97
CA LYS A 89 15.70 7.80 2.70
C LYS A 89 16.73 6.73 2.33
N SER A 90 17.84 7.16 1.73
CA SER A 90 18.99 6.29 1.46
C SER A 90 19.40 5.59 2.75
N ALA A 91 19.68 4.29 2.66
CA ALA A 91 20.14 3.53 3.81
C ALA A 91 21.44 4.14 4.35
N ALA A 92 21.57 4.20 5.68
CA ALA A 92 22.85 4.56 6.28
C ALA A 92 23.87 3.47 5.96
N THR A 93 24.94 3.82 5.25
CA THR A 93 26.07 2.92 5.04
C THR A 93 26.74 2.66 6.40
N ILE A 94 26.62 1.43 6.91
CA ILE A 94 27.40 0.99 8.06
C ILE A 94 28.78 0.59 7.54
N GLY A 95 29.64 1.59 7.38
CA GLY A 95 31.03 1.43 7.01
C GLY A 95 31.77 2.72 7.32
N LYS A 96 32.96 2.62 7.93
CA LYS A 96 33.84 3.79 8.05
C LYS A 96 34.01 4.38 6.66
N ALA A 97 33.79 5.68 6.51
CA ALA A 97 34.19 6.40 5.31
C ALA A 97 35.68 6.16 5.10
N SER A 98 36.04 5.21 4.24
CA SER A 98 37.38 5.10 3.73
C SER A 98 37.62 6.39 2.96
N LYS A 99 38.42 7.29 3.54
CA LYS A 99 39.03 8.38 2.77
C LYS A 99 39.81 7.71 1.65
N GLN A 100 39.25 7.75 0.45
CA GLN A 100 40.01 7.51 -0.76
C GLN A 100 40.97 8.69 -0.86
N ASN A 101 42.20 8.50 -0.41
CA ASN A 101 43.27 9.42 -0.77
C ASN A 101 43.41 9.38 -2.29
N GLY A 102 43.52 10.56 -2.91
CA GLY A 102 43.54 10.72 -4.36
C GLY A 102 44.59 9.81 -5.00
N LEU A 103 44.21 9.19 -6.12
CA LEU A 103 45.02 8.17 -6.79
C LEU A 103 46.07 8.76 -7.75
N PHE A 104 46.44 10.03 -7.58
CA PHE A 104 47.46 10.70 -8.39
C PHE A 104 48.18 11.73 -7.51
N GLU A 105 49.49 11.51 -7.33
CA GLU A 105 50.46 12.59 -7.09
C GLU A 105 50.70 13.38 -8.37
#